data_AF-A0A2R6I3F7-F1
#
_entry.id   AF-A0A2R6I3F7-F1
#
_cell.length_a   1.000
_cell.length_b   1.000
_cell.length_c   1.000
_cell.angle_alpha   90.00
_cell.angle_beta   90.00
_cell.angle_gamma   90.00
#
_symmetry.space_group_name_H-M   'P 1'
#
loop_
_entity.id
_entity.type
_entity.pdbx_description
1 polymer ?
#
loop_
_entity_poly.entity_id
_entity_poly.type
_entity_poly.pdbx_seq_one_letter_code
_entity_poly.pdbx_strand_id
1 'polypeptide(L)' 'MEIALVAHDEKKSDLIEFATAHEETLGAHDLVATGTTGGRLNEETALLRICDVHGVPLATNEASATALVAGLLD' A
#
# COMPACT_ATOMS: atom_id res chain seq x y z
N MET A 1 -8.84 -3.00 -11.77
CA MET A 1 -8.85 -3.73 -10.49
C MET A 1 -8.00 -2.90 -9.55
N GLU A 2 -8.46 -2.70 -8.32
CA GLU A 2 -7.69 -1.96 -7.31
C GLU A 2 -6.79 -2.94 -6.55
N ILE A 3 -5.51 -2.58 -6.37
CA ILE A 3 -4.51 -3.43 -5.71
C ILE A 3 -3.85 -2.66 -4.57
N ALA A 4 -3.86 -3.25 -3.37
CA ALA A 4 -3.18 -2.70 -2.21
C ALA A 4 -1.75 -3.28 -2.08
N LEU A 5 -0.76 -2.39 -2.00
CA LEU A 5 0.65 -2.71 -1.75
C LEU A 5 1.02 -2.31 -0.32
N VAL A 6 1.29 -3.31 0.53
CA VAL A 6 1.59 -3.11 1.95
C VAL A 6 2.85 -3.89 2.31
N ALA A 7 3.81 -3.21 2.96
CA ALA A 7 5.01 -3.85 3.49
C ALA A 7 5.34 -3.32 4.89
N HIS A 8 5.84 -4.23 5.74
CA HIS A 8 6.59 -3.86 6.94
C HIS A 8 7.91 -3.17 6.55
N ASP A 9 8.49 -2.39 7.47
CA ASP A 9 9.69 -1.58 7.23
C ASP A 9 10.84 -2.38 6.60
N GLU A 10 11.11 -3.57 7.14
CA GLU A 10 12.16 -4.48 6.67
C GLU A 10 11.91 -5.03 5.26
N LYS A 11 10.65 -4.99 4.78
CA LYS A 11 10.20 -5.52 3.49
C LYS A 11 9.89 -4.46 2.45
N LYS A 12 9.96 -3.18 2.81
CA LYS A 12 9.68 -2.09 1.86
C LYS A 12 10.65 -2.12 0.67
N SER A 13 11.95 -2.31 0.93
CA SER A 13 12.94 -2.34 -0.16
C SER A 13 12.69 -3.50 -1.14
N ASP A 14 12.39 -4.70 -0.62
CA ASP A 14 11.99 -5.85 -1.45
C ASP A 14 10.74 -5.55 -2.28
N LEU A 15 9.74 -4.87 -1.68
CA LEU A 15 8.51 -4.47 -2.37
C LEU A 15 8.76 -3.42 -3.45
N ILE A 16 9.65 -2.44 -3.22
CA ILE A 16 10.03 -1.45 -4.24
C ILE A 16 10.71 -2.17 -5.42
N GLU A 17 11.69 -3.02 -5.16
CA GLU A 17 12.39 -3.77 -6.21
C GLU A 17 11.42 -4.61 -7.04
N PHE A 18 10.49 -5.31 -6.37
CA PHE A 18 9.42 -6.04 -7.04
C PHE A 18 8.54 -5.12 -7.90
N ALA A 19 8.13 -3.97 -7.38
CA ALA A 19 7.27 -3.03 -8.09
C ALA A 19 7.97 -2.44 -9.32
N THR A 20 9.24 -2.05 -9.20
CA THR A 20 10.07 -1.57 -10.31
C THR A 20 10.21 -2.64 -11.41
N ALA A 21 10.41 -3.90 -11.05
CA ALA A 21 10.52 -4.99 -12.01
C ALA A 21 9.20 -5.30 -12.76
N HIS A 22 8.05 -4.86 -12.23
CA HIS A 22 6.73 -5.17 -12.76
C HIS A 22 5.90 -3.92 -13.08
N GLU A 23 6.53 -2.76 -13.33
CA GLU A 23 5.85 -1.49 -13.56
C GLU A 23 4.84 -1.55 -14.72
N GLU A 24 5.16 -2.26 -15.80
CA GLU A 24 4.25 -2.41 -16.95
C GLU A 24 2.93 -3.10 -16.53
N THR A 25 3.04 -4.13 -15.69
CA THR A 25 1.87 -4.90 -15.23
C THR A 25 1.09 -4.13 -14.16
N LEU A 26 1.79 -3.59 -13.16
CA LEU A 26 1.19 -2.85 -12.06
C LEU A 26 0.56 -1.53 -12.53
N GLY A 27 1.15 -0.88 -13.54
CA GLY A 27 0.65 0.36 -14.14
C GLY A 27 -0.69 0.21 -14.88
N ALA A 28 -1.14 -1.02 -15.16
CA ALA A 28 -2.47 -1.30 -15.71
C ALA A 28 -3.59 -1.32 -14.65
N HIS A 29 -3.26 -1.06 -13.39
CA HIS A 29 -4.17 -1.12 -12.25
C HIS A 29 -4.18 0.19 -11.47
N ASP A 30 -5.23 0.39 -10.68
CA ASP A 30 -5.26 1.47 -9.71
C ASP A 30 -4.63 0.94 -8.42
N LEU A 31 -3.59 1.63 -7.92
CA LEU A 31 -2.77 1.16 -6.82
C LEU A 31 -3.02 1.99 -5.56
N VAL A 32 -3.10 1.32 -4.42
CA VAL A 32 -3.17 1.97 -3.10
C VAL A 32 -2.07 1.43 -2.21
N ALA A 33 -1.45 2.29 -1.40
CA ALA A 33 -0.36 1.89 -0.51
C ALA A 33 -0.38 2.65 0.81
N THR A 34 0.17 2.03 1.86
CA THR A 34 0.23 2.64 3.20
C THR A 34 1.30 3.70 3.31
N GLY A 35 0.96 4.91 3.77
CA GLY A 35 1.88 5.99 4.20
C GLY A 35 3.31 5.90 3.64
N THR A 36 4.22 5.47 4.50
CA THR A 36 5.65 5.31 4.16
C THR A 36 5.97 4.33 3.02
N THR A 37 5.16 3.30 2.79
CA THR A 37 5.28 2.39 1.63
C THR A 37 4.87 3.13 0.34
N GLY A 38 3.76 3.86 0.38
CA GLY A 38 3.29 4.67 -0.74
C GLY A 38 4.28 5.79 -1.11
N GLY A 39 4.83 6.48 -0.11
CA GLY A 39 5.90 7.46 -0.30
C GLY A 39 7.09 6.89 -1.05
N ARG A 40 7.63 5.74 -0.62
CA ARG A 40 8.76 5.09 -1.30
C ARG A 40 8.43 4.63 -2.72
N LEU A 41 7.25 4.05 -2.94
CA LEU A 41 6.84 3.65 -4.28
C LEU A 41 6.73 4.87 -5.22
N ASN A 42 6.20 5.99 -4.74
CA ASN A 42 6.11 7.24 -5.52
C ASN A 42 7.49 7.85 -5.84
N GLU A 43 8.47 7.71 -4.95
CA GLU A 43 9.82 8.23 -5.14
C GLU A 43 10.67 7.35 -6.06
N GLU A 44 10.50 6.03 -5.98
CA GLU A 44 11.44 5.05 -6.57
C GLU A 44 10.89 4.33 -7.81
N THR A 45 9.61 4.52 -8.17
CA THR A 45 8.97 3.86 -9.33
C THR A 45 8.28 4.86 -10.26
N ALA A 46 8.00 4.45 -11.50
CA ALA A 46 7.22 5.20 -12.48
C ALA A 46 5.69 5.00 -12.33
N LEU A 47 5.21 4.47 -11.20
CA LEU A 47 3.80 4.19 -10.96
C LEU A 47 3.01 5.49 -10.68
N LEU A 48 2.36 6.02 -11.71
CA LEU A 48 1.65 7.32 -11.68
C LEU A 48 0.36 7.37 -10.86
N ARG A 49 -0.07 6.24 -10.26
CA ARG A 49 -1.39 6.10 -9.62
C ARG A 49 -1.33 5.40 -8.27
N ILE A 50 -0.37 5.78 -7.43
CA ILE A 50 -0.35 5.34 -6.04
C ILE A 50 -1.01 6.41 -5.18
N CYS A 51 -2.26 6.15 -4.80
CA CYS A 51 -2.91 6.94 -3.78
C CYS A 51 -2.32 6.53 -2.43
N ASP A 52 -1.56 7.44 -1.83
CA ASP A 52 -1.11 7.29 -0.46
C ASP A 52 -2.34 7.27 0.46
N VAL A 53 -2.55 6.18 1.19
CA VAL A 53 -3.74 5.96 2.01
C VAL A 53 -3.70 6.75 3.33
N HIS A 54 -3.16 7.97 3.31
CA HIS A 54 -3.28 8.89 4.45
C HIS A 54 -4.77 9.12 4.75
N GLY A 55 -5.24 8.58 5.88
CA GLY A 55 -6.63 8.66 6.30
C GLY A 55 -7.52 7.47 5.90
N VAL A 56 -6.97 6.35 5.41
CA VAL A 56 -7.73 5.10 5.23
C VAL A 56 -7.44 4.16 6.41
N PRO A 57 -8.46 3.74 7.17
CA PRO A 57 -8.29 2.71 8.21
C PRO A 57 -7.77 1.42 7.59
N LEU A 58 -6.64 0.90 8.08
CA LEU A 58 -6.05 -0.34 7.60
C LEU A 58 -5.75 -1.29 8.77
N ALA A 59 -6.05 -2.57 8.58
CA ALA A 59 -5.75 -3.63 9.51
C ALA A 59 -4.76 -4.61 8.88
N THR A 60 -3.66 -4.90 9.58
CA THR A 60 -2.62 -5.83 9.13
C THR A 60 -2.65 -7.17 9.85
N ASN A 61 -3.51 -7.30 10.87
CA ASN A 61 -3.73 -8.52 11.64
C ASN A 61 -5.11 -8.51 12.31
N GLU A 62 -5.49 -9.63 12.93
CA GLU A 62 -6.80 -9.78 13.57
C GLU A 62 -7.08 -8.74 14.68
N ALA A 63 -6.05 -8.39 15.47
CA ALA A 63 -6.21 -7.40 16.54
C ALA A 63 -6.52 -6.01 15.99
N SER A 64 -5.78 -5.55 14.99
CA SER A 64 -6.03 -4.28 14.30
C SER A 64 -7.34 -4.29 13.51
N ALA A 65 -7.74 -5.43 12.95
CA ALA A 65 -9.03 -5.59 12.28
C ALA A 65 -10.20 -5.47 13.27
N THR A 66 -10.08 -6.08 14.44
CA THR A 66 -11.08 -5.99 15.50
C THR A 66 -11.25 -4.55 15.98
N ALA A 67 -10.13 -3.86 16.23
CA ALA A 67 -10.15 -2.45 16.64
C ALA A 67 -10.76 -1.54 15.57
N LEU A 68 -10.45 -1.79 14.29
CA LEU A 68 -11.01 -1.05 13.17
C LEU A 68 -12.52 -1.24 13.05
N VAL A 69 -13.01 -2.49 13.13
CA VAL A 69 -14.45 -2.78 13.08
C VAL A 69 -15.19 -2.16 14.26
N ALA A 70 -14.62 -2.21 15.47
CA ALA A 70 -15.21 -1.56 16.63
C ALA A 70 -15.40 -0.05 16.40
N GLY A 71 -14.36 0.65 15.93
CA GLY A 71 -14.42 2.10 15.68
C GLY A 71 -15.24 2.54 14.46
N LEU A 72 -15.69 1.62 13.59
CA LEU A 72 -16.63 1.91 12.50
C LEU A 72 -18.10 1.80 12.92
N LEU A 73 -18.36 1.13 14.06
CA LEU A 73 -19.70 0.90 14.60
C LEU A 73 -20.10 1.92 15.67
N ASP A 74 -19.16 2.78 16.08
CA ASP A 74 -19.36 3.97 16.94
C ASP A 74 -19.73 5.22 16.11
#